data_AF-A0A966R5V0-F1
#
_entry.id   AF-A0A966R5V0-F1
#
_cell.length_a   1.000
_cell.length_b   1.000
_cell.length_c   1.000
_cell.angle_alpha   90.00
_cell.angle_beta   90.00
_cell.angle_gamma   90.00
#
_symmetry.space_group_name_H-M   'P 1'
#
loop_
_entity.id
_entity.type
_entity.pdbx_description
1 polymer ?
#
loop_
_entity_poly.entity_id
_entity_poly.type
_entity_poly.pdbx_seq_one_letter_code
_entity_poly.pdbx_strand_id
1 'polypeptide(L)'
;MKQTFTSRIARARWIILGAMLPVFSGCTTIQRAKSRWIEERSAGGPHRGDVTPAKSQYPGPASATPVAAGAKVASNDGTGDAAKSDAKPDSKKLPDRPAPEVVQAGNTCVPLKFTPGADGSVAIAPPFSSAAGNYVITKIFRTCTTRDNTPGMELTSPWLAMGIPCSGGDGRVDWKGTNYLRPKLVQLIVANDCPMGPPDSQSLKELAHKEFGIPMESLVGAYTPFIVQFWEIPSLGESDVGFSVDLRDNDARTKTWANMVSKGEALRVVLIGRENAWTQTDQLYMVEADVVVTTKNRFRLKRRGGADAL
;
A
#
# COMPACT_ATOMS: atom_id res chain seq x y z
N MET A 1 -30.53 36.82 69.05
CA MET A 1 -31.46 36.85 67.88
C MET A 1 -30.66 37.08 66.60
N LYS A 2 -30.53 36.04 65.77
CA LYS A 2 -30.41 36.04 64.29
C LYS A 2 -30.07 34.61 63.89
N GLN A 3 -31.04 33.96 63.24
CA GLN A 3 -31.01 32.55 62.86
C GLN A 3 -30.07 32.30 61.68
N THR A 4 -29.33 31.20 61.79
CA THR A 4 -28.50 30.53 60.79
C THR A 4 -29.36 29.91 59.68
N PHE A 5 -29.04 30.21 58.42
CA PHE A 5 -29.50 29.47 57.25
C PHE A 5 -28.33 28.70 56.65
N THR A 6 -28.28 27.39 56.91
CA THR A 6 -27.30 26.45 56.34
C THR A 6 -27.79 25.93 54.99
N SER A 7 -26.97 26.16 53.98
CA SER A 7 -27.03 25.66 52.61
C SER A 7 -27.14 24.12 52.53
N ARG A 8 -28.12 23.63 51.75
CA ARG A 8 -28.17 22.28 51.20
C ARG A 8 -28.27 22.38 49.68
N ILE A 9 -27.16 22.24 48.97
CA ILE A 9 -27.13 21.82 47.56
C ILE A 9 -26.14 20.67 47.46
N ALA A 10 -26.68 19.46 47.51
CA ALA A 10 -25.95 18.22 47.32
C ALA A 10 -25.91 17.85 45.83
N ARG A 11 -24.68 17.86 45.30
CA ARG A 11 -24.09 16.85 44.40
C ARG A 11 -25.03 16.08 43.45
N ALA A 12 -24.93 16.39 42.16
CA ALA A 12 -25.09 15.41 41.09
C ALA A 12 -24.20 15.80 39.91
N ARG A 13 -23.01 15.18 39.82
CA ARG A 13 -22.12 15.27 38.66
C ARG A 13 -21.20 14.05 38.64
N TRP A 14 -21.02 13.49 37.44
CA TRP A 14 -20.03 12.48 37.01
C TRP A 14 -20.43 10.99 37.09
N ILE A 15 -21.11 10.50 36.05
CA ILE A 15 -20.81 9.20 35.41
C ILE A 15 -21.09 9.33 33.90
N ILE A 16 -20.15 9.86 33.12
CA ILE A 16 -19.97 9.52 31.70
C ILE A 16 -18.47 9.60 31.41
N LEU A 17 -17.76 8.50 31.65
CA LEU A 17 -16.40 8.30 31.13
C LEU A 17 -16.27 6.81 30.81
N GLY A 18 -16.29 6.48 29.52
CA GLY A 18 -16.11 5.11 29.08
C GLY A 18 -16.68 4.86 27.70
N ALA A 19 -16.01 5.37 26.66
CA ALA A 19 -15.92 4.76 25.31
C ALA A 19 -15.37 5.80 24.31
N MET A 20 -14.10 6.15 24.40
CA MET A 20 -13.41 6.87 23.32
C MET A 20 -11.90 6.55 23.30
N LEU A 21 -11.51 5.28 23.19
CA LEU A 21 -10.10 4.95 22.87
C LEU A 21 -10.01 3.64 22.06
N PRO A 22 -9.88 3.75 20.73
CA PRO A 22 -8.92 2.90 20.01
C PRO A 22 -7.90 3.66 19.16
N VAL A 23 -7.95 5.00 19.06
CA VAL A 23 -7.11 5.76 18.10
C VAL A 23 -5.66 6.00 18.60
N PHE A 24 -5.38 5.88 19.90
CA PHE A 24 -4.04 6.18 20.43
C PHE A 24 -3.01 5.04 20.29
N SER A 25 -3.43 3.78 20.11
CA SER A 25 -2.51 2.64 20.02
C SER A 25 -1.66 2.67 18.74
N GLY A 26 -2.25 3.09 17.61
CA GLY A 26 -1.56 3.14 16.32
C GLY A 26 -0.40 4.14 16.28
N CYS A 27 -0.53 5.27 16.99
CA CYS A 27 0.47 6.32 16.98
C CYS A 27 1.77 5.88 17.69
N THR A 28 1.67 5.10 18.78
CA THR A 28 2.86 4.59 19.50
C THR A 28 3.64 3.55 18.70
N THR A 29 2.96 2.71 17.92
CA THR A 29 3.62 1.69 17.08
C THR A 29 4.37 2.35 15.93
N ILE A 30 3.79 3.37 15.28
CA ILE A 30 4.45 4.12 14.22
C ILE A 30 5.67 4.88 14.75
N GLN A 31 5.56 5.53 15.91
CA GLN A 31 6.69 6.22 16.53
C GLN A 31 7.82 5.25 16.91
N ARG A 32 7.50 4.06 17.44
CA ARG A 32 8.52 3.04 17.73
C ARG A 32 9.16 2.46 16.47
N ALA A 33 8.38 2.18 15.44
CA ALA A 33 8.90 1.73 14.14
C ALA A 33 9.83 2.80 13.55
N LYS A 34 9.44 4.08 13.63
CA LYS A 34 10.28 5.21 13.23
C LYS A 34 11.57 5.30 14.05
N SER A 35 11.50 5.25 15.38
CA SER A 35 12.69 5.29 16.24
C SER A 35 13.64 4.14 15.95
N ARG A 36 13.12 2.92 15.84
CA ARG A 36 13.91 1.72 15.51
C ARG A 36 14.57 1.85 14.14
N TRP A 37 13.83 2.34 13.16
CA TRP A 37 14.37 2.55 11.81
C TRP A 37 15.45 3.65 11.78
N ILE A 38 15.23 4.77 12.47
CA ILE A 38 16.24 5.83 12.61
C ILE A 38 17.49 5.26 13.28
N GLU A 39 17.34 4.47 14.35
CA GLU A 39 18.43 3.79 15.03
C GLU A 39 19.20 2.86 14.07
N GLU A 40 18.51 1.97 13.36
CA GLU A 40 19.11 1.04 12.38
C GLU A 40 19.85 1.76 11.25
N ARG A 41 19.34 2.91 10.78
CA ARG A 41 20.01 3.71 9.74
C ARG A 41 21.19 4.52 10.27
N SER A 42 21.06 5.07 11.47
CA SER A 42 22.15 5.82 12.13
C SER A 42 23.32 4.93 12.57
N ALA A 43 23.06 3.64 12.76
CA ALA A 43 24.07 2.63 13.11
C ALA A 43 24.94 2.17 11.92
N GLY A 44 24.80 2.74 10.72
CA GLY A 44 25.72 2.49 9.60
C GLY A 44 25.49 1.19 8.84
N GLY A 45 24.23 0.76 8.67
CA GLY A 45 23.88 -0.33 7.75
C GLY A 45 24.45 -0.13 6.34
N PRO A 46 24.72 -1.21 5.58
CA PRO A 46 25.59 -1.18 4.41
C PRO A 46 25.12 -0.16 3.36
N HIS A 47 25.94 0.86 3.13
CA HIS A 47 25.77 1.83 2.07
C HIS A 47 25.78 1.14 0.70
N ARG A 48 24.61 0.99 0.10
CA ARG A 48 24.48 0.49 -1.27
C ARG A 48 24.66 1.65 -2.25
N GLY A 49 25.91 1.86 -2.66
CA GLY A 49 26.33 2.31 -3.99
C GLY A 49 25.96 3.73 -4.43
N ASP A 50 26.98 4.54 -4.62
CA ASP A 50 26.96 5.74 -5.46
C ASP A 50 26.31 5.45 -6.82
N VAL A 51 25.27 6.19 -7.17
CA VAL A 51 24.68 6.21 -8.51
C VAL A 51 24.96 7.58 -9.11
N THR A 52 25.97 7.66 -9.97
CA THR A 52 26.15 8.73 -10.95
C THR A 52 24.93 8.83 -11.87
N PRO A 53 24.42 10.04 -12.18
CA PRO A 53 23.24 10.19 -13.02
C PRO A 53 23.56 9.87 -14.49
N ALA A 54 22.81 8.92 -15.07
CA ALA A 54 22.79 8.67 -16.50
C ALA A 54 21.96 9.75 -17.22
N LYS A 55 22.51 10.31 -18.30
CA LYS A 55 21.80 11.23 -19.21
C LYS A 55 20.64 10.50 -19.89
N SER A 56 19.42 11.01 -19.73
CA SER A 56 18.24 10.54 -20.45
C SER A 56 18.15 11.23 -21.81
N GLN A 57 18.19 10.42 -22.88
CA GLN A 57 17.79 10.79 -24.24
C GLN A 57 16.50 10.03 -24.54
N TYR A 58 15.36 10.72 -24.59
CA TYR A 58 14.20 10.25 -25.34
C TYR A 58 13.49 11.44 -26.01
N PRO A 59 13.20 11.37 -27.32
CA PRO A 59 12.38 12.35 -28.01
C PRO A 59 10.88 12.06 -27.78
N GLY A 60 10.06 13.12 -27.69
CA GLY A 60 8.59 13.01 -27.81
C GLY A 60 8.18 12.55 -29.21
N PRO A 61 6.89 12.21 -29.47
CA PRO A 61 5.91 13.28 -29.68
C PRO A 61 4.40 12.94 -29.46
N ALA A 62 3.59 13.97 -29.74
CA ALA A 62 2.26 13.97 -30.38
C ALA A 62 0.97 13.81 -29.54
N SER A 63 0.39 14.98 -29.25
CA SER A 63 -1.03 15.38 -29.44
C SER A 63 -2.09 14.31 -29.76
N ALA A 64 -3.12 14.24 -28.92
CA ALA A 64 -4.43 13.70 -29.25
C ALA A 64 -5.57 14.64 -28.79
N THR A 65 -6.53 14.82 -29.68
CA THR A 65 -7.74 15.67 -29.65
C THR A 65 -8.80 15.15 -28.66
N PRO A 66 -9.65 16.01 -28.06
CA PRO A 66 -10.68 15.55 -27.13
C PRO A 66 -11.95 15.06 -27.84
N VAL A 67 -12.50 13.93 -27.39
CA VAL A 67 -13.85 13.46 -27.71
C VAL A 67 -14.78 13.86 -26.56
N ALA A 68 -15.86 14.57 -26.92
CA ALA A 68 -16.96 14.91 -26.04
C ALA A 68 -17.84 13.68 -25.76
N ALA A 69 -18.24 13.49 -24.51
CA ALA A 69 -19.31 12.57 -24.14
C ALA A 69 -20.23 13.25 -23.11
N GLY A 70 -21.42 13.62 -23.57
CA GLY A 70 -22.55 13.90 -22.71
C GLY A 70 -23.33 12.60 -22.47
N ALA A 71 -23.69 12.33 -21.22
CA ALA A 71 -24.72 11.36 -20.89
C ALA A 71 -25.52 11.85 -19.69
N LYS A 72 -26.83 11.99 -19.89
CA LYS A 72 -27.85 12.31 -18.89
C LYS A 72 -27.97 11.14 -17.92
N VAL A 73 -27.94 11.43 -16.62
CA VAL A 73 -28.34 10.48 -15.57
C VAL A 73 -29.84 10.68 -15.33
N ALA A 74 -30.63 9.65 -15.65
CA ALA A 74 -32.02 9.55 -15.26
C ALA A 74 -32.10 8.98 -13.83
N SER A 75 -32.83 9.69 -12.97
CA SER A 75 -33.27 9.27 -11.64
C SER A 75 -34.34 8.19 -11.76
N ASN A 76 -34.19 7.09 -11.03
CA ASN A 76 -35.30 6.18 -10.74
C ASN A 76 -35.42 6.03 -9.22
N ASP A 77 -36.43 6.69 -8.67
CA ASP A 77 -37.06 6.36 -7.40
C ASP A 77 -37.89 5.09 -7.59
N GLY A 78 -37.77 4.15 -6.65
CA GLY A 78 -38.49 2.89 -6.67
C GLY A 78 -38.64 2.30 -5.26
N THR A 79 -39.61 2.83 -4.53
CA THR A 79 -40.28 2.20 -3.39
C THR A 79 -40.97 0.88 -3.80
N GLY A 80 -40.89 -0.16 -2.97
CA GLY A 80 -41.70 -1.37 -3.18
C GLY A 80 -41.38 -2.55 -2.26
N ASP A 81 -42.09 -2.59 -1.14
CA ASP A 81 -42.69 -3.75 -0.48
C ASP A 81 -41.85 -4.92 0.06
N ALA A 82 -41.89 -5.00 1.40
CA ALA A 82 -41.54 -6.15 2.21
C ALA A 82 -42.60 -7.27 2.10
N ALA A 83 -42.24 -8.39 1.48
CA ALA A 83 -42.98 -9.63 1.59
C ALA A 83 -42.33 -10.55 2.65
N LYS A 84 -43.05 -10.74 3.76
CA LYS A 84 -42.81 -11.84 4.71
C LYS A 84 -43.19 -13.16 4.04
N SER A 85 -42.26 -14.11 3.96
CA SER A 85 -42.58 -15.51 3.69
C SER A 85 -42.05 -16.39 4.84
N ASP A 86 -42.98 -16.78 5.72
CA ASP A 86 -42.79 -17.84 6.69
C ASP A 86 -43.02 -19.19 5.99
N ALA A 87 -41.94 -19.83 5.55
CA ALA A 87 -41.96 -21.23 5.14
C ALA A 87 -40.85 -22.00 5.86
N LYS A 88 -41.27 -22.88 6.76
CA LYS A 88 -40.42 -23.82 7.49
C LYS A 88 -39.92 -24.89 6.49
N PRO A 89 -38.60 -25.05 6.26
CA PRO A 89 -38.12 -26.05 5.32
C PRO A 89 -38.24 -27.45 5.94
N ASP A 90 -38.90 -28.35 5.21
CA ASP A 90 -38.97 -29.77 5.51
C ASP A 90 -37.57 -30.39 5.54
N SER A 91 -37.22 -30.98 6.68
CA SER A 91 -35.97 -31.70 6.90
C SER A 91 -36.01 -33.04 6.17
N LYS A 92 -35.74 -33.02 4.86
CA LYS A 92 -35.39 -34.23 4.12
C LYS A 92 -33.97 -34.64 4.51
N LYS A 93 -33.86 -35.85 5.08
CA LYS A 93 -32.61 -36.53 5.43
C LYS A 93 -31.71 -36.57 4.17
N LEU A 94 -30.59 -35.84 4.21
CA LEU A 94 -29.59 -35.87 3.14
C LEU A 94 -29.06 -37.30 2.98
N PRO A 95 -28.96 -37.82 1.74
CA PRO A 95 -28.33 -39.11 1.50
C PRO A 95 -26.88 -39.07 2.00
N ASP A 96 -26.42 -40.17 2.62
CA ASP A 96 -25.06 -40.34 3.09
C ASP A 96 -24.09 -40.06 1.95
N ARG A 97 -23.46 -38.88 2.01
CA ARG A 97 -22.43 -38.48 1.06
C ARG A 97 -21.25 -39.42 1.30
N PRO A 98 -20.78 -40.18 0.30
CA PRO A 98 -19.60 -41.01 0.47
C PRO A 98 -18.45 -40.13 0.97
N ALA A 99 -17.71 -40.64 1.96
CA ALA A 99 -16.58 -39.96 2.54
C ALA A 99 -15.66 -39.47 1.41
N PRO A 100 -15.22 -38.19 1.43
CA PRO A 100 -14.37 -37.66 0.37
C PRO A 100 -13.15 -38.57 0.25
N GLU A 101 -12.99 -39.14 -0.93
CA GLU A 101 -11.82 -39.90 -1.32
C GLU A 101 -10.58 -39.05 -1.00
N VAL A 102 -9.66 -39.57 -0.19
CA VAL A 102 -8.39 -38.92 0.10
C VAL A 102 -7.57 -39.00 -1.19
N VAL A 103 -7.75 -38.00 -2.06
CA VAL A 103 -6.94 -37.81 -3.25
C VAL A 103 -5.50 -37.62 -2.76
N GLN A 104 -4.66 -38.62 -2.99
CA GLN A 104 -3.22 -38.50 -2.76
C GLN A 104 -2.72 -37.27 -3.53
N ALA A 105 -2.17 -36.30 -2.79
CA ALA A 105 -1.61 -35.06 -3.31
C ALA A 105 -0.42 -35.39 -4.24
N GLY A 106 -0.70 -35.68 -5.50
CA GLY A 106 0.30 -35.98 -6.50
C GLY A 106 1.10 -34.72 -6.83
N ASN A 107 2.37 -34.67 -6.43
CA ASN A 107 3.44 -33.81 -6.97
C ASN A 107 3.05 -32.38 -7.41
N THR A 108 2.15 -31.68 -6.71
CA THR A 108 1.74 -30.33 -7.08
C THR A 108 2.71 -29.25 -6.58
N CYS A 109 3.83 -29.64 -5.98
CA CYS A 109 4.82 -28.71 -5.44
C CYS A 109 5.76 -28.21 -6.53
N VAL A 110 5.71 -26.90 -6.82
CA VAL A 110 6.57 -26.25 -7.82
C VAL A 110 7.65 -25.44 -7.11
N PRO A 111 8.93 -25.57 -7.51
CA PRO A 111 10.01 -24.74 -6.97
C PRO A 111 9.80 -23.28 -7.36
N LEU A 112 10.06 -22.37 -6.42
CA LEU A 112 10.07 -20.94 -6.69
C LEU A 112 11.47 -20.46 -7.06
N LYS A 113 11.54 -19.44 -7.92
CA LYS A 113 12.79 -18.81 -8.34
C LYS A 113 13.11 -17.69 -7.37
N PHE A 114 14.11 -17.89 -6.51
CA PHE A 114 14.61 -16.83 -5.64
C PHE A 114 16.11 -16.66 -5.80
N THR A 115 16.55 -15.41 -5.87
CA THR A 115 17.96 -15.07 -5.69
C THR A 115 18.27 -15.21 -4.20
N PRO A 116 19.29 -15.99 -3.79
CA PRO A 116 19.65 -16.11 -2.39
C PRO A 116 19.92 -14.74 -1.76
N GLY A 117 19.57 -14.59 -0.48
CA GLY A 117 20.03 -13.45 0.31
C GLY A 117 21.57 -13.38 0.36
N ALA A 118 22.12 -12.28 0.85
CA ALA A 118 23.58 -12.10 0.99
C ALA A 118 24.25 -13.18 1.87
N ASP A 119 23.46 -13.90 2.67
CA ASP A 119 23.82 -15.01 3.55
C ASP A 119 23.65 -16.41 2.89
N GLY A 120 23.23 -16.47 1.63
CA GLY A 120 22.96 -17.72 0.93
C GLY A 120 21.66 -18.42 1.36
N SER A 121 20.89 -17.85 2.30
CA SER A 121 19.60 -18.40 2.69
C SER A 121 18.53 -18.00 1.67
N VAL A 122 17.72 -18.97 1.25
CA VAL A 122 16.53 -18.74 0.43
C VAL A 122 15.34 -18.79 1.38
N ALA A 123 15.10 -17.70 2.10
CA ALA A 123 13.90 -17.57 2.90
C ALA A 123 12.70 -17.41 1.95
N ILE A 124 11.92 -18.48 1.75
CA ILE A 124 10.60 -18.44 1.07
C ILE A 124 9.56 -17.95 2.08
N ALA A 125 9.85 -16.85 2.75
CA ALA A 125 8.93 -16.19 3.63
C ALA A 125 8.67 -14.80 3.03
N PRO A 126 7.46 -14.53 2.52
CA PRO A 126 7.04 -13.18 2.22
C PRO A 126 7.39 -12.21 3.35
N PRO A 127 7.65 -10.93 3.05
CA PRO A 127 7.31 -10.28 1.78
C PRO A 127 8.31 -10.50 0.63
N PHE A 128 7.80 -10.68 -0.59
CA PHE A 128 8.62 -10.63 -1.81
C PHE A 128 8.38 -9.34 -2.56
N SER A 129 9.44 -8.61 -2.88
CA SER A 129 9.34 -7.30 -3.50
C SER A 129 9.74 -7.31 -4.97
N SER A 130 8.85 -6.79 -5.84
CA SER A 130 9.21 -6.46 -7.21
C SER A 130 9.48 -4.96 -7.36
N ALA A 131 10.75 -4.61 -7.60
CA ALA A 131 11.14 -3.24 -7.92
C ALA A 131 10.56 -2.80 -9.28
N ALA A 132 10.61 -3.67 -10.28
CA ALA A 132 10.16 -3.38 -11.65
C ALA A 132 8.63 -3.36 -11.74
N GLY A 133 7.96 -4.25 -11.02
CA GLY A 133 6.51 -4.40 -11.05
C GLY A 133 5.73 -3.47 -10.14
N ASN A 134 6.38 -2.74 -9.21
CA ASN A 134 5.73 -1.88 -8.21
C ASN A 134 4.69 -2.60 -7.32
N TYR A 135 4.93 -3.87 -6.97
CA TYR A 135 4.08 -4.65 -6.07
C TYR A 135 4.91 -5.45 -5.06
N VAL A 136 4.27 -5.91 -4.00
CA VAL A 136 4.85 -6.77 -2.97
C VAL A 136 3.92 -7.95 -2.74
N ILE A 137 4.45 -9.17 -2.78
CA ILE A 137 3.72 -10.37 -2.40
C ILE A 137 3.83 -10.49 -0.88
N THR A 138 2.70 -10.42 -0.17
CA THR A 138 2.66 -10.40 1.29
C THR A 138 2.46 -11.78 1.90
N LYS A 139 1.87 -12.73 1.15
CA LYS A 139 1.59 -14.08 1.66
C LYS A 139 1.45 -15.12 0.57
N ILE A 140 1.96 -16.33 0.82
CA ILE A 140 1.61 -17.56 0.07
C ILE A 140 0.92 -18.49 1.06
N PHE A 141 -0.29 -19.00 0.73
CA PHE A 141 -1.10 -19.74 1.70
C PHE A 141 -0.65 -21.20 1.89
N ARG A 142 -0.14 -21.85 0.85
CA ARG A 142 0.32 -23.24 0.90
C ARG A 142 1.70 -23.37 0.28
N THR A 143 2.69 -23.33 1.16
CA THR A 143 4.07 -23.66 0.84
C THR A 143 4.28 -25.17 0.93
N CYS A 144 5.29 -25.68 0.23
CA CYS A 144 5.65 -27.08 0.24
C CYS A 144 7.16 -27.24 0.06
N THR A 145 7.67 -28.46 0.24
CA THR A 145 9.04 -28.82 -0.09
C THR A 145 9.02 -29.72 -1.31
N THR A 146 9.82 -29.39 -2.32
CA THR A 146 9.93 -30.19 -3.54
C THR A 146 10.64 -31.51 -3.26
N ARG A 147 10.66 -32.41 -4.26
CA ARG A 147 11.40 -33.69 -4.17
C ARG A 147 12.90 -33.50 -3.97
N ASP A 148 13.46 -32.39 -4.47
CA ASP A 148 14.88 -32.05 -4.36
C ASP A 148 15.21 -31.33 -3.03
N ASN A 149 14.28 -31.38 -2.05
CA ASN A 149 14.39 -30.69 -0.77
C ASN A 149 14.55 -29.17 -0.89
N THR A 150 14.06 -28.58 -1.99
CA THR A 150 14.02 -27.12 -2.17
C THR A 150 12.63 -26.61 -1.76
N PRO A 151 12.54 -25.42 -1.13
CA PRO A 151 11.23 -24.89 -0.78
C PRO A 151 10.46 -24.42 -2.04
N GLY A 152 9.14 -24.53 -2.02
CA GLY A 152 8.26 -24.27 -3.16
C GLY A 152 6.82 -23.93 -2.72
N MET A 153 5.89 -23.93 -3.67
CA MET A 153 4.47 -23.72 -3.41
C MET A 153 3.58 -24.73 -4.13
N GLU A 154 2.41 -25.02 -3.56
CA GLU A 154 1.41 -25.81 -4.27
C GLU A 154 0.94 -25.06 -5.52
N LEU A 155 0.82 -25.76 -6.65
CA LEU A 155 0.49 -25.21 -7.98
C LEU A 155 -0.71 -24.25 -7.96
N THR A 156 -1.76 -24.62 -7.22
CA THR A 156 -3.01 -23.87 -7.11
C THR A 156 -3.12 -23.08 -5.82
N SER A 157 -2.04 -22.98 -5.03
CA SER A 157 -2.05 -22.22 -3.78
C SER A 157 -2.48 -20.78 -4.04
N PRO A 158 -3.46 -20.25 -3.29
CA PRO A 158 -3.71 -18.83 -3.33
C PRO A 158 -2.53 -18.06 -2.73
N TRP A 159 -2.42 -16.79 -3.08
CA TRP A 159 -1.44 -15.85 -2.53
C TRP A 159 -1.98 -14.42 -2.50
N LEU A 160 -1.39 -13.57 -1.66
CA LEU A 160 -1.76 -12.17 -1.47
C LEU A 160 -0.64 -11.26 -1.96
N ALA A 161 -1.03 -10.14 -2.53
CA ALA A 161 -0.11 -9.07 -2.88
C ALA A 161 -0.71 -7.70 -2.63
N MET A 162 0.17 -6.71 -2.56
CA MET A 162 -0.17 -5.31 -2.50
C MET A 162 0.54 -4.51 -3.58
N GLY A 163 -0.17 -3.57 -4.20
CA GLY A 163 0.38 -2.67 -5.21
C GLY A 163 0.75 -1.33 -4.61
N ILE A 164 1.83 -0.71 -5.11
CA ILE A 164 2.21 0.64 -4.69
C ILE A 164 1.24 1.64 -5.34
N PRO A 165 0.51 2.47 -4.57
CA PRO A 165 -0.43 3.44 -5.15
C PRO A 165 0.28 4.45 -6.04
N CYS A 166 -0.43 4.98 -7.05
CA CYS A 166 0.12 5.93 -8.04
C CYS A 166 1.34 5.44 -8.84
N SER A 167 1.56 4.13 -8.91
CA SER A 167 2.59 3.54 -9.77
C SER A 167 2.04 3.06 -11.13
N GLY A 168 0.74 2.77 -11.21
CA GLY A 168 0.03 2.44 -12.45
C GLY A 168 -0.65 3.64 -13.10
N GLY A 169 -0.62 4.81 -12.45
CA GLY A 169 -1.26 6.04 -12.90
C GLY A 169 -0.78 7.25 -12.10
N ASP A 170 -1.43 8.39 -12.26
CA ASP A 170 -0.96 9.65 -11.71
C ASP A 170 -1.63 10.02 -10.36
N GLY A 171 -0.81 10.30 -9.35
CA GLY A 171 -1.19 11.02 -8.14
C GLY A 171 -1.46 12.50 -8.38
N ARG A 172 -1.89 13.23 -7.34
CA ARG A 172 -2.26 14.65 -7.44
C ARG A 172 -1.23 15.55 -6.78
N VAL A 173 -0.83 16.60 -7.48
CA VAL A 173 -0.05 17.70 -6.89
C VAL A 173 -0.95 18.91 -6.70
N ASP A 174 -1.07 19.37 -5.46
CA ASP A 174 -1.71 20.63 -5.12
C ASP A 174 -0.63 21.65 -4.77
N TRP A 175 -0.58 22.77 -5.49
CA TRP A 175 0.38 23.84 -5.21
C TRP A 175 -0.34 25.18 -5.05
N LYS A 176 0.24 26.08 -4.26
CA LYS A 176 -0.27 27.44 -4.03
C LYS A 176 0.85 28.45 -4.23
N GLY A 177 0.53 29.61 -4.81
CA GLY A 177 1.46 30.70 -5.03
C GLY A 177 1.17 31.44 -6.33
N THR A 178 1.85 32.56 -6.56
CA THR A 178 1.75 33.32 -7.82
C THR A 178 2.67 32.75 -8.90
N ASN A 179 3.81 32.17 -8.50
CA ASN A 179 4.80 31.60 -9.41
C ASN A 179 4.87 30.07 -9.22
N TYR A 180 4.60 29.33 -10.30
CA TYR A 180 4.61 27.86 -10.28
C TYR A 180 5.99 27.25 -9.98
N LEU A 181 7.09 27.94 -10.35
CA LEU A 181 8.46 27.49 -10.06
C LEU A 181 8.93 27.90 -8.66
N ARG A 182 8.21 28.80 -7.99
CA ARG A 182 8.49 29.27 -6.63
C ARG A 182 7.19 29.33 -5.81
N PRO A 183 6.51 28.19 -5.62
CA PRO A 183 5.27 28.11 -4.88
C PRO A 183 5.48 28.44 -3.39
N LYS A 184 4.41 28.91 -2.75
CA LYS A 184 4.33 29.04 -1.30
C LYS A 184 4.02 27.72 -0.60
N LEU A 185 3.39 26.78 -1.31
CA LEU A 185 3.07 25.44 -0.84
C LEU A 185 3.08 24.48 -2.01
N VAL A 186 3.63 23.29 -1.80
CA VAL A 186 3.47 22.12 -2.68
C VAL A 186 3.08 20.95 -1.80
N GLN A 187 2.01 20.28 -2.18
CA GLN A 187 1.48 19.10 -1.53
C GLN A 187 1.38 17.98 -2.56
N LEU A 188 2.02 16.85 -2.26
CA LEU A 188 1.96 15.62 -3.04
C LEU A 188 0.93 14.71 -2.39
N ILE A 189 -0.06 14.23 -3.15
CA ILE A 189 -1.19 13.46 -2.62
C ILE A 189 -1.29 12.11 -3.32
N VAL A 190 -1.21 11.05 -2.53
CA VAL A 190 -1.44 9.66 -2.92
C VAL A 190 -2.77 9.23 -2.34
N ALA A 191 -3.82 9.47 -3.12
CA ALA A 191 -5.15 9.01 -2.74
C ALA A 191 -5.26 7.48 -2.83
N ASN A 192 -6.15 6.88 -2.03
CA ASN A 192 -6.34 5.43 -1.99
C ASN A 192 -6.92 4.85 -3.29
N ASP A 193 -7.57 5.67 -4.11
CA ASP A 193 -8.12 5.32 -5.41
C ASP A 193 -7.10 5.50 -6.55
N CYS A 194 -5.86 5.86 -6.23
CA CYS A 194 -4.83 6.08 -7.22
C CYS A 194 -4.43 4.77 -7.90
N PRO A 195 -4.39 4.70 -9.25
CA PRO A 195 -4.06 3.45 -9.93
C PRO A 195 -2.68 2.92 -9.52
N MET A 196 -2.65 1.66 -9.10
CA MET A 196 -1.43 0.93 -8.73
C MET A 196 -0.97 0.04 -9.88
N GLY A 197 0.34 -0.18 -9.98
CA GLY A 197 0.95 -1.10 -10.92
C GLY A 197 1.27 -2.43 -10.24
N PRO A 198 1.02 -3.59 -10.89
CA PRO A 198 0.36 -3.77 -12.18
C PRO A 198 -1.15 -3.44 -12.12
N PRO A 199 -1.81 -3.12 -13.26
CA PRO A 199 -3.19 -2.62 -13.27
C PRO A 199 -4.25 -3.70 -13.01
N ASP A 200 -3.92 -4.96 -13.26
CA ASP A 200 -4.86 -6.07 -13.17
C ASP A 200 -4.17 -7.35 -12.67
N SER A 201 -4.98 -8.34 -12.26
CA SER A 201 -4.49 -9.59 -11.68
C SER A 201 -3.76 -10.49 -12.69
N GLN A 202 -4.07 -10.40 -13.98
CA GLN A 202 -3.39 -11.21 -15.01
C GLN A 202 -1.98 -10.68 -15.24
N SER A 203 -1.82 -9.36 -15.42
CA SER A 203 -0.52 -8.69 -15.48
C SER A 203 0.34 -8.97 -14.24
N LEU A 204 -0.29 -8.97 -13.06
CA LEU A 204 0.36 -9.33 -11.80
C LEU A 204 0.88 -10.78 -11.79
N LYS A 205 0.06 -11.75 -12.24
CA LYS A 205 0.47 -13.16 -12.35
C LYS A 205 1.65 -13.33 -13.31
N GLU A 206 1.60 -12.69 -14.47
CA GLU A 206 2.66 -12.78 -15.47
C GLU A 206 4.01 -12.25 -14.93
N LEU A 207 3.97 -11.12 -14.22
CA LEU A 207 5.15 -10.56 -13.56
C LEU A 207 5.65 -11.45 -12.43
N ALA A 208 4.76 -11.94 -11.56
CA ALA A 208 5.10 -12.83 -10.47
C ALA A 208 5.70 -14.16 -10.95
N HIS A 209 5.17 -14.70 -12.05
CA HIS A 209 5.71 -15.89 -12.71
C HIS A 209 7.11 -15.62 -13.28
N LYS A 210 7.27 -14.51 -13.99
CA LYS A 210 8.55 -14.13 -14.59
C LYS A 210 9.64 -13.89 -13.53
N GLU A 211 9.30 -13.19 -12.47
CA GLU A 211 10.26 -12.72 -11.45
C GLU A 211 10.53 -13.76 -10.37
N PHE A 212 9.48 -14.44 -9.88
CA PHE A 212 9.55 -15.34 -8.73
C PHE A 212 9.24 -16.80 -9.07
N GLY A 213 8.87 -17.12 -10.32
CA GLY A 213 8.50 -18.47 -10.71
C GLY A 213 7.15 -18.94 -10.17
N ILE A 214 6.31 -18.02 -9.67
CA ILE A 214 4.97 -18.37 -9.18
C ILE A 214 4.15 -18.94 -10.35
N PRO A 215 3.52 -20.12 -10.22
CA PRO A 215 2.75 -20.72 -11.32
C PRO A 215 1.59 -19.83 -11.77
N MET A 216 1.31 -19.78 -13.07
CA MET A 216 0.21 -18.99 -13.62
C MET A 216 -1.17 -19.50 -13.17
N GLU A 217 -1.23 -20.81 -12.88
CA GLU A 217 -2.38 -21.54 -12.36
C GLU A 217 -2.71 -21.17 -10.90
N SER A 218 -1.76 -20.58 -10.17
CA SER A 218 -1.98 -20.13 -8.80
C SER A 218 -3.03 -19.01 -8.73
N LEU A 219 -3.77 -18.92 -7.63
CA LEU A 219 -4.85 -17.96 -7.48
C LEU A 219 -4.35 -16.68 -6.78
N VAL A 220 -4.63 -15.51 -7.34
CA VAL A 220 -4.47 -14.25 -6.60
C VAL A 220 -5.66 -14.15 -5.64
N GLY A 221 -5.43 -14.42 -4.36
CA GLY A 221 -6.46 -14.39 -3.32
C GLY A 221 -6.90 -12.96 -3.00
N ALA A 222 -5.96 -12.02 -2.98
CA ALA A 222 -6.24 -10.58 -2.97
C ALA A 222 -5.07 -9.79 -3.57
N TYR A 223 -5.40 -8.68 -4.22
CA TYR A 223 -4.46 -7.68 -4.67
C TYR A 223 -4.96 -6.30 -4.24
N THR A 224 -4.36 -5.74 -3.20
CA THR A 224 -4.86 -4.53 -2.53
C THR A 224 -3.87 -3.38 -2.59
N PRO A 225 -4.30 -2.12 -2.47
CA PRO A 225 -3.36 -1.00 -2.44
C PRO A 225 -2.56 -0.98 -1.12
N PHE A 226 -1.29 -0.60 -1.19
CA PHE A 226 -0.49 -0.24 -0.04
C PHE A 226 -1.00 1.09 0.53
N ILE A 227 -1.50 1.08 1.78
CA ILE A 227 -1.94 2.29 2.47
C ILE A 227 -0.74 2.99 3.07
N VAL A 228 -0.41 4.17 2.54
CA VAL A 228 0.62 5.01 3.14
C VAL A 228 0.11 5.60 4.44
N GLN A 229 0.83 5.35 5.54
CA GLN A 229 0.56 5.94 6.85
C GLN A 229 1.54 7.07 7.17
N PHE A 230 2.75 7.00 6.62
CA PHE A 230 3.82 7.94 6.90
C PHE A 230 4.77 8.08 5.71
N TRP A 231 5.26 9.30 5.51
CA TRP A 231 6.18 9.71 4.46
C TRP A 231 7.47 10.23 5.06
N GLU A 232 8.59 9.92 4.43
CA GLU A 232 9.84 10.65 4.63
C GLU A 232 10.44 11.10 3.30
N ILE A 233 11.06 12.26 3.32
CA ILE A 233 11.85 12.81 2.22
C ILE A 233 13.29 12.97 2.72
N PRO A 234 14.12 11.90 2.64
CA PRO A 234 15.41 11.86 3.34
C PRO A 234 16.35 13.00 2.95
N SER A 235 16.33 13.42 1.68
CA SER A 235 17.19 14.51 1.18
C SER A 235 16.85 15.89 1.75
N LEU A 236 15.66 16.05 2.35
CA LEU A 236 15.18 17.31 2.91
C LEU A 236 15.01 17.26 4.43
N GLY A 237 15.15 16.09 5.05
CA GLY A 237 14.84 15.89 6.46
C GLY A 237 13.37 16.13 6.80
N GLU A 238 12.48 16.03 5.80
CA GLU A 238 11.05 16.25 5.97
C GLU A 238 10.30 14.93 6.15
N SER A 239 9.23 14.95 6.92
CA SER A 239 8.33 13.81 7.09
C SER A 239 6.91 14.26 7.36
N ASP A 240 5.93 13.46 6.93
CA ASP A 240 4.51 13.75 7.16
C ASP A 240 3.69 12.47 7.37
N VAL A 241 2.47 12.62 7.90
CA VAL A 241 1.56 11.50 8.17
C VAL A 241 0.36 11.51 7.22
N GLY A 242 -0.06 10.32 6.82
CA GLY A 242 -1.24 10.10 5.98
C GLY A 242 -0.94 10.06 4.47
N PHE A 243 -1.94 10.45 3.69
CA PHE A 243 -1.98 10.30 2.23
C PHE A 243 -1.30 11.44 1.47
N SER A 244 -0.81 12.45 2.17
CA SER A 244 -0.18 13.60 1.55
C SER A 244 1.10 14.00 2.29
N VAL A 245 2.03 14.59 1.55
CA VAL A 245 3.24 15.21 2.10
C VAL A 245 3.41 16.61 1.55
N ASP A 246 3.70 17.55 2.45
CA ASP A 246 3.96 18.95 2.10
C ASP A 246 5.47 19.21 2.00
N LEU A 247 5.90 19.96 0.97
CA LEU A 247 7.24 20.55 0.93
C LEU A 247 7.25 21.83 1.76
N ARG A 248 7.76 21.75 2.99
CA ARG A 248 7.64 22.80 4.03
C ARG A 248 8.85 23.73 4.07
N ASP A 249 10.01 23.27 3.65
CA ASP A 249 11.23 24.06 3.57
C ASP A 249 11.19 25.01 2.35
N ASN A 250 11.82 26.18 2.49
CA ASN A 250 11.92 27.14 1.39
C ASN A 250 12.78 26.60 0.24
N ASP A 251 13.88 25.93 0.53
CA ASP A 251 14.76 25.31 -0.46
C ASP A 251 14.04 24.14 -1.13
N ALA A 252 13.24 23.36 -0.38
CA ALA A 252 12.38 22.33 -0.94
C ALA A 252 11.42 22.90 -1.99
N ARG A 253 10.71 23.99 -1.67
CA ARG A 253 9.75 24.63 -2.57
C ARG A 253 10.36 25.40 -3.74
N THR A 254 11.57 25.93 -3.59
CA THR A 254 12.14 26.82 -4.62
C THR A 254 13.22 26.17 -5.45
N LYS A 255 14.02 25.27 -4.87
CA LYS A 255 15.12 24.59 -5.56
C LYS A 255 14.72 23.17 -5.94
N THR A 256 14.29 22.35 -4.99
CA THR A 256 13.95 20.95 -5.25
C THR A 256 12.74 20.85 -6.18
N TRP A 257 11.66 21.58 -5.88
CA TRP A 257 10.49 21.64 -6.75
C TRP A 257 10.81 22.13 -8.16
N ALA A 258 11.59 23.21 -8.29
CA ALA A 258 11.99 23.73 -9.59
C ALA A 258 12.82 22.70 -10.38
N ASN A 259 13.72 21.96 -9.72
CA ASN A 259 14.44 20.88 -10.36
C ASN A 259 13.52 19.74 -10.81
N MET A 260 12.57 19.31 -9.96
CA MET A 260 11.61 18.26 -10.32
C MET A 260 10.80 18.64 -11.56
N VAL A 261 10.31 19.88 -11.59
CA VAL A 261 9.45 20.37 -12.67
C VAL A 261 10.24 20.67 -13.95
N SER A 262 11.35 21.41 -13.84
CA SER A 262 12.06 21.94 -15.01
C SER A 262 13.11 20.98 -15.55
N LYS A 263 13.70 20.14 -14.70
CA LYS A 263 14.75 19.19 -15.09
C LYS A 263 14.27 17.74 -15.09
N GLY A 264 13.07 17.47 -14.58
CA GLY A 264 12.58 16.09 -14.42
C GLY A 264 13.35 15.30 -13.37
N GLU A 265 14.01 15.98 -12.42
CA GLU A 265 14.71 15.29 -11.32
C GLU A 265 13.70 14.58 -10.42
N ALA A 266 13.91 13.29 -10.16
CA ALA A 266 13.04 12.54 -9.28
C ALA A 266 13.34 12.85 -7.80
N LEU A 267 12.29 12.98 -6.98
CA LEU A 267 12.42 13.15 -5.54
C LEU A 267 12.32 11.80 -4.83
N ARG A 268 13.39 11.41 -4.14
CA ARG A 268 13.37 10.17 -3.34
C ARG A 268 12.48 10.35 -2.12
N VAL A 269 11.62 9.36 -1.91
CA VAL A 269 10.73 9.25 -0.74
C VAL A 269 10.84 7.85 -0.14
N VAL A 270 10.55 7.76 1.16
CA VAL A 270 10.33 6.50 1.87
C VAL A 270 8.88 6.51 2.35
N LEU A 271 8.15 5.47 1.98
CA LEU A 271 6.75 5.29 2.37
C LEU A 271 6.68 4.17 3.40
N ILE A 272 6.03 4.44 4.52
CA ILE A 272 5.75 3.44 5.57
C ILE A 272 4.23 3.27 5.65
N GLY A 273 3.79 2.03 5.61
CA GLY A 273 2.38 1.72 5.45
C GLY A 273 2.02 0.27 5.69
N ARG A 274 0.80 -0.10 5.34
CA ARG A 274 0.20 -1.42 5.59
C ARG A 274 -0.56 -1.92 4.38
N GLU A 275 -0.88 -3.22 4.39
CA GLU A 275 -1.86 -3.78 3.47
C GLU A 275 -3.27 -3.20 3.76
N ASN A 276 -4.03 -2.81 2.72
CA ASN A 276 -5.43 -2.34 2.90
C ASN A 276 -6.41 -3.47 3.19
N ALA A 277 -5.99 -4.73 3.09
CA ALA A 277 -6.82 -5.84 3.51
C ALA A 277 -6.96 -5.85 5.03
N TRP A 278 -8.12 -6.30 5.52
CA TRP A 278 -8.42 -6.63 6.91
C TRP A 278 -7.57 -7.82 7.41
N THR A 279 -6.27 -7.78 7.16
CA THR A 279 -5.34 -8.77 7.66
C THR A 279 -5.22 -8.59 9.17
N GLN A 280 -5.20 -9.70 9.89
CA GLN A 280 -5.02 -9.68 11.35
C GLN A 280 -3.61 -9.24 11.76
N THR A 281 -2.71 -9.07 10.79
CA THR A 281 -1.32 -8.73 11.01
C THR A 281 -1.16 -7.21 11.04
N ASP A 282 -0.73 -6.66 12.18
CA ASP A 282 -0.31 -5.26 12.34
C ASP A 282 1.04 -4.95 11.65
N GLN A 283 1.38 -5.68 10.59
CA GLN A 283 2.67 -5.59 9.92
C GLN A 283 2.79 -4.29 9.14
N LEU A 284 3.91 -3.60 9.33
CA LEU A 284 4.29 -2.43 8.56
C LEU A 284 5.26 -2.82 7.47
N TYR A 285 5.16 -2.15 6.33
CA TYR A 285 6.08 -2.31 5.22
C TYR A 285 6.69 -0.98 4.86
N MET A 286 7.97 -1.02 4.50
CA MET A 286 8.72 0.11 4.00
C MET A 286 8.92 -0.02 2.49
N VAL A 287 8.64 1.06 1.77
CA VAL A 287 8.82 1.14 0.32
C VAL A 287 9.64 2.38 0.01
N GLU A 288 10.83 2.19 -0.57
CA GLU A 288 11.56 3.30 -1.18
C GLU A 288 11.02 3.56 -2.59
N ALA A 289 10.74 4.83 -2.89
CA ALA A 289 10.20 5.25 -4.18
C ALA A 289 10.78 6.59 -4.62
N ASP A 290 10.65 6.86 -5.91
CA ASP A 290 10.99 8.10 -6.58
C ASP A 290 9.69 8.75 -7.06
N VAL A 291 9.43 9.98 -6.62
CA VAL A 291 8.35 10.84 -7.11
C VAL A 291 8.81 11.52 -8.40
N VAL A 292 8.07 11.29 -9.48
CA VAL A 292 8.32 11.91 -10.79
C VAL A 292 7.13 12.77 -11.17
N VAL A 293 7.33 14.08 -11.33
CA VAL A 293 6.28 15.00 -11.78
C VAL A 293 6.00 14.75 -13.25
N THR A 294 4.76 14.40 -13.59
CA THR A 294 4.36 14.10 -14.96
C THR A 294 3.71 15.30 -15.64
N THR A 295 2.89 16.04 -14.90
CA THR A 295 2.30 17.30 -15.35
C THR A 295 2.24 18.29 -14.21
N LYS A 296 1.77 19.50 -14.48
CA LYS A 296 1.68 20.59 -13.50
C LYS A 296 1.05 20.19 -12.16
N ASN A 297 0.03 19.33 -12.21
CA ASN A 297 -0.76 18.94 -11.04
C ASN A 297 -0.75 17.42 -10.83
N ARG A 298 0.23 16.70 -11.42
CA ARG A 298 0.28 15.23 -11.39
C ARG A 298 1.70 14.72 -11.19
N PHE A 299 1.82 13.59 -10.51
CA PHE A 299 3.07 12.87 -10.33
C PHE A 299 2.84 11.37 -10.38
N ARG A 300 3.90 10.58 -10.53
CA ARG A 300 3.89 9.13 -10.38
C ARG A 300 4.89 8.70 -9.33
N LEU A 301 4.58 7.61 -8.66
CA LEU A 301 5.52 6.89 -7.82
C LEU A 301 6.17 5.79 -8.65
N LYS A 302 7.49 5.80 -8.69
CA LYS A 302 8.28 4.70 -9.23
C LYS A 302 9.08 4.08 -8.10
N ARG A 303 8.86 2.80 -7.81
CA ARG A 303 9.59 2.15 -6.74
C ARG A 303 11.09 2.07 -7.04
N ARG A 304 11.89 2.19 -5.99
CA ARG A 304 13.35 2.10 -6.01
C ARG A 304 13.79 0.87 -5.20
N GLY A 305 14.14 -0.22 -5.89
CA GLY A 305 14.63 -1.44 -5.22
C GLY A 305 13.55 -2.28 -4.53
N GLY A 306 13.96 -3.13 -3.57
CA GLY A 306 13.09 -4.05 -2.83
C GLY A 306 12.15 -3.35 -1.82
N ALA A 307 11.33 -4.09 -1.08
CA ALA A 307 10.63 -3.60 0.12
C ALA A 307 10.99 -4.54 1.22
N ASP A 308 11.24 -3.95 2.36
CA ASP A 308 11.59 -4.67 3.55
C ASP A 308 10.39 -4.60 4.50
N ALA A 309 10.04 -5.73 5.10
CA ALA A 309 9.15 -5.73 6.26
C ALA A 309 9.88 -5.05 7.43
N LEU A 310 9.18 -4.20 8.17
CA LEU A 310 9.68 -3.55 9.38
C LEU A 310 9.24 -4.31 10.65
#